data_AF-A0A847YRY6-F1
#
_entry.id   AF-A0A847YRY6-F1
#
_cell.length_a   1.000
_cell.length_b   1.000
_cell.length_c   1.000
_cell.angle_alpha   90.00
_cell.angle_beta   90.00
_cell.angle_gamma   90.00
#
_symmetry.space_group_name_H-M   'P 1'
#
loop_
_entity.id
_entity.type
_entity.pdbx_description
1 polymer ?
#
loop_
_entity_poly.entity_id
_entity_poly.type
_entity_poly.pdbx_seq_one_letter_code
_entity_poly.pdbx_strand_id
1 'polypeptide(L)'
;MTCQTAYATITDYDHYLCAQLDLNNQDVVDTVTYFLDMASADIAAALAAVGACDCTLAPWAVQYLKKLTVIEAAVLQTCPCGVRMSEDQRQLFLDWVNKQLELIRQGKIVLCQGETSADYPAIDWAELNWTDWSAATIISNQQRRIYGLP
;
A
#
# COMPACT_ATOMS: atom_id res chain seq x y z
N MET A 1 10.80 -14.21 16.20
CA MET A 1 10.50 -13.33 15.06
C MET A 1 9.03 -13.46 14.71
N THR A 2 8.23 -12.53 15.23
CA THR A 2 6.81 -12.37 14.88
C THR A 2 6.67 -11.00 14.27
N CYS A 3 6.55 -10.93 12.96
CA CYS A 3 6.32 -9.68 12.26
C CYS A 3 4.92 -9.15 12.60
N GLN A 4 4.76 -7.84 12.67
CA GLN A 4 3.44 -7.24 12.81
C GLN A 4 2.60 -7.61 11.58
N THR A 5 1.37 -8.08 11.82
CA THR A 5 0.50 -8.64 10.78
C THR A 5 -0.61 -7.68 10.36
N ALA A 6 -0.60 -6.44 10.83
CA ALA A 6 -1.59 -5.42 10.47
C ALA A 6 -0.98 -4.03 10.59
N TYR A 7 -0.88 -3.33 9.44
CA TYR A 7 -0.40 -1.94 9.36
C TYR A 7 -1.49 -0.93 8.99
N ALA A 8 -2.57 -1.42 8.38
CA ALA A 8 -3.71 -0.61 7.94
C ALA A 8 -5.02 -1.19 8.47
N THR A 9 -5.98 -0.30 8.71
CA THR A 9 -7.35 -0.64 9.06
C THR A 9 -8.28 -0.45 7.87
N ILE A 10 -9.51 -0.95 7.98
CA ILE A 10 -10.52 -0.67 6.96
C ILE A 10 -10.82 0.83 6.80
N THR A 11 -10.76 1.61 7.89
CA THR A 11 -10.90 3.06 7.83
C THR A 11 -9.76 3.71 7.05
N ASP A 12 -8.53 3.19 7.19
CA ASP A 12 -7.41 3.66 6.37
C ASP A 12 -7.67 3.32 4.89
N TYR A 13 -8.16 2.12 4.59
CA TYR A 13 -8.49 1.71 3.23
C TYR A 13 -9.56 2.63 2.58
N ASP A 14 -10.63 2.94 3.31
CA ASP A 14 -11.67 3.90 2.88
C ASP A 14 -11.09 5.30 2.64
N HIS A 15 -10.32 5.84 3.59
CA HIS A 15 -9.74 7.17 3.46
C HIS A 15 -8.73 7.31 2.31
N TYR A 16 -7.91 6.29 2.05
CA TYR A 16 -6.83 6.36 1.07
C TYR A 16 -7.26 6.05 -0.37
N LEU A 17 -8.24 5.16 -0.56
CA LEU A 17 -8.59 4.66 -1.89
C LEU A 17 -10.06 4.78 -2.25
N CYS A 18 -10.94 4.62 -1.27
CA CYS A 18 -12.35 4.39 -1.51
C CYS A 18 -13.19 5.18 -0.52
N ALA A 19 -13.24 6.51 -0.64
CA ALA A 19 -13.92 7.43 0.30
C ALA A 19 -15.46 7.30 0.37
N GLN A 20 -16.00 6.12 0.05
CA GLN A 20 -17.42 5.79 -0.07
C GLN A 20 -17.69 4.29 0.23
N LEU A 21 -16.82 3.59 0.97
CA LEU A 21 -17.16 2.23 1.41
C LEU A 21 -18.33 2.30 2.40
N ASP A 22 -19.29 1.41 2.21
CA ASP A 22 -20.33 1.20 3.22
C ASP A 22 -19.75 0.37 4.37
N LEU A 23 -19.16 1.07 5.35
CA LEU A 23 -18.59 0.45 6.55
C LEU A 23 -19.65 -0.18 7.48
N ASN A 24 -20.94 0.02 7.21
CA ASN A 24 -22.02 -0.65 7.95
C ASN A 24 -22.39 -2.00 7.33
N ASN A 25 -21.90 -2.30 6.13
CA ASN A 25 -22.11 -3.58 5.46
C ASN A 25 -20.99 -4.56 5.84
N GLN A 26 -21.32 -5.58 6.65
CA GLN A 26 -20.35 -6.54 7.15
C GLN A 26 -19.65 -7.33 6.04
N ASP A 27 -20.33 -7.65 4.93
CA ASP A 27 -19.72 -8.36 3.81
C ASP A 27 -18.61 -7.52 3.16
N VAL A 28 -18.82 -6.21 3.06
CA VAL A 28 -17.81 -5.26 2.57
C VAL A 28 -16.65 -5.20 3.55
N VAL A 29 -16.94 -5.12 4.85
CA VAL A 29 -15.93 -5.08 5.91
C VAL A 29 -15.05 -6.32 5.91
N ASP A 30 -15.65 -7.50 5.85
CA ASP A 30 -14.95 -8.78 5.87
C ASP A 30 -14.11 -8.96 4.60
N THR A 31 -14.65 -8.58 3.44
CA THR A 31 -13.91 -8.67 2.18
C THR A 31 -12.68 -7.77 2.19
N VAL A 32 -12.80 -6.51 2.60
CA VAL A 32 -11.65 -5.58 2.64
C VAL A 32 -10.64 -6.03 3.68
N THR A 33 -11.09 -6.45 4.87
CA THR A 33 -10.22 -6.98 5.93
C THR A 33 -9.42 -8.17 5.45
N TYR A 34 -10.05 -9.12 4.74
CA TYR A 34 -9.37 -10.27 4.17
C TYR A 34 -8.20 -9.88 3.24
N PHE A 35 -8.41 -8.90 2.36
CA PHE A 35 -7.33 -8.44 1.47
C PHE A 35 -6.25 -7.61 2.18
N LEU A 36 -6.61 -6.86 3.23
CA LEU A 36 -5.64 -6.17 4.09
C LEU A 36 -4.76 -7.18 4.84
N ASP A 37 -5.33 -8.30 5.29
CA ASP A 37 -4.58 -9.38 5.96
C ASP A 37 -3.63 -10.07 4.97
N MET A 38 -4.06 -10.33 3.74
CA MET A 38 -3.20 -10.86 2.68
C MET A 38 -2.01 -9.93 2.39
N ALA A 39 -2.27 -8.65 2.14
CA ALA A 39 -1.22 -7.65 1.91
C ALA A 39 -0.26 -7.53 3.10
N SER A 40 -0.79 -7.58 4.32
CA SER A 40 0.05 -7.54 5.53
C SER A 40 0.94 -8.78 5.65
N ALA A 41 0.49 -9.95 5.19
CA ALA A 41 1.30 -11.17 5.15
C ALA A 41 2.47 -11.06 4.16
N ASP A 42 2.24 -10.47 2.98
CA ASP A 42 3.29 -10.25 1.98
C ASP A 42 4.36 -9.27 2.47
N ILE A 43 3.94 -8.17 3.11
CA ILE A 43 4.85 -7.22 3.78
C ILE A 43 5.63 -7.91 4.92
N ALA A 44 4.96 -8.70 5.76
CA ALA A 44 5.62 -9.45 6.83
C ALA A 44 6.69 -10.40 6.29
N ALA A 45 6.43 -11.08 5.17
CA ALA A 45 7.41 -11.92 4.50
C ALA A 45 8.62 -11.10 3.99
N ALA A 46 8.39 -9.91 3.44
CA ALA A 46 9.46 -9.02 3.00
C ALA A 46 10.35 -8.53 4.15
N LEU A 47 9.75 -8.15 5.28
CA LEU A 47 10.46 -7.74 6.50
C LEU A 47 11.25 -8.90 7.12
N ALA A 48 10.65 -10.10 7.17
CA ALA A 48 11.30 -11.29 7.70
C ALA A 48 12.57 -11.64 6.93
N ALA A 49 12.60 -11.40 5.62
CA ALA A 49 13.75 -11.67 4.77
C ALA A 49 14.99 -10.85 5.14
N VAL A 50 14.80 -9.67 5.76
CA VAL A 50 15.87 -8.76 6.19
C VAL A 50 16.01 -8.67 7.71
N GLY A 51 15.29 -9.50 8.47
CA GLY A 51 15.31 -9.49 9.93
C GLY A 51 14.65 -8.26 10.57
N ALA A 52 13.88 -7.47 9.80
CA ALA A 52 13.26 -6.23 10.27
C ALA A 52 11.96 -6.45 11.07
N CYS A 53 11.65 -7.68 11.47
CA CYS A 53 10.43 -7.99 12.23
C CYS A 53 10.52 -7.70 13.72
N ASP A 54 11.72 -7.68 14.29
CA ASP A 54 11.94 -7.53 15.74
C ASP A 54 12.53 -6.14 16.10
N CYS A 55 12.30 -5.12 15.26
CA CYS A 55 12.83 -3.77 15.47
C CYS A 55 11.73 -2.74 15.75
N THR A 56 12.09 -1.65 16.42
CA THR A 56 11.21 -0.47 16.52
C THR A 56 11.16 0.22 15.16
N LEU A 57 10.00 0.28 14.53
CA LEU A 57 9.82 0.98 13.26
C LEU A 57 10.04 2.49 13.42
N ALA A 58 10.66 3.11 12.42
CA ALA A 58 10.72 4.57 12.35
C ALA A 58 9.30 5.16 12.19
N PRO A 59 9.02 6.38 12.68
CA PRO A 59 7.68 6.98 12.58
C PRO A 59 7.15 7.10 11.15
N TRP A 60 8.03 7.36 10.18
CA TRP A 60 7.67 7.42 8.76
C TRP A 60 7.41 6.01 8.17
N ALA A 61 8.11 4.98 8.67
CA ALA A 61 7.98 3.61 8.20
C ALA A 61 6.57 3.07 8.49
N VAL A 62 5.97 3.44 9.63
CA VAL A 62 4.58 3.08 9.94
C VAL A 62 3.61 3.62 8.90
N GLN A 63 3.74 4.89 8.51
CA GLN A 63 2.87 5.50 7.50
C GLN A 63 3.13 4.91 6.10
N TYR A 64 4.38 4.60 5.78
CA TYR A 64 4.75 3.94 4.55
C TYR A 64 4.15 2.53 4.43
N LEU A 65 4.32 1.69 5.45
CA LEU A 65 3.79 0.33 5.48
C LEU A 65 2.26 0.32 5.44
N LYS A 66 1.61 1.27 6.13
CA LYS A 66 0.16 1.49 6.01
C LYS A 66 -0.26 1.77 4.56
N LYS A 67 0.40 2.72 3.89
CA LYS A 67 0.13 3.04 2.48
C LYS A 67 0.34 1.81 1.58
N LEU A 68 1.44 1.09 1.75
CA LEU A 68 1.77 -0.10 0.96
C LEU A 68 0.68 -1.17 1.11
N THR A 69 0.27 -1.45 2.36
CA THR A 69 -0.79 -2.43 2.68
C THR A 69 -2.11 -2.10 1.98
N VAL A 70 -2.53 -0.82 2.02
CA VAL A 70 -3.79 -0.38 1.41
C VAL A 70 -3.76 -0.53 -0.11
N ILE A 71 -2.66 -0.16 -0.76
CA ILE A 71 -2.52 -0.24 -2.22
C ILE A 71 -2.51 -1.69 -2.69
N GLU A 72 -1.73 -2.54 -2.02
CA GLU A 72 -1.66 -3.96 -2.33
C GLU A 72 -3.02 -4.65 -2.14
N ALA A 73 -3.71 -4.39 -1.03
CA ALA A 73 -5.05 -4.91 -0.79
C ALA A 73 -6.03 -4.50 -1.91
N ALA A 74 -5.94 -3.27 -2.42
CA ALA A 74 -6.83 -2.82 -3.48
C ALA A 74 -6.51 -3.42 -4.86
N VAL A 75 -5.22 -3.64 -5.15
CA VAL A 75 -4.78 -4.37 -6.34
C VAL A 75 -5.29 -5.81 -6.32
N LEU A 76 -5.21 -6.47 -5.16
CA LEU A 76 -5.72 -7.83 -4.97
C LEU A 76 -7.25 -7.88 -5.08
N GLN A 77 -7.95 -6.97 -4.40
CA GLN A 77 -9.41 -6.90 -4.40
C GLN A 77 -9.99 -6.45 -5.75
N THR A 78 -9.19 -5.79 -6.60
CA THR A 78 -9.66 -5.12 -7.82
C THR A 78 -10.74 -4.08 -7.50
N CYS A 79 -10.48 -3.26 -6.48
CA CYS A 79 -11.24 -2.10 -5.98
C CYS A 79 -12.79 -2.24 -5.94
N PRO A 80 -13.42 -2.33 -4.74
CA PRO A 80 -14.86 -2.53 -4.58
C PRO A 80 -15.69 -1.23 -4.67
N CYS A 81 -15.09 -0.04 -4.63
CA CYS A 81 -15.81 1.24 -4.50
C CYS A 81 -16.43 1.76 -5.81
N GLY A 82 -17.21 0.91 -6.48
CA GLY A 82 -18.08 1.29 -7.60
C GLY A 82 -17.40 1.26 -8.98
N VAL A 83 -16.16 1.74 -9.09
CA VAL A 83 -15.37 1.64 -10.33
C VAL A 83 -14.18 0.72 -10.10
N ARG A 84 -14.22 -0.46 -10.72
CA ARG A 84 -13.05 -1.35 -10.80
C ARG A 84 -11.88 -0.57 -11.40
N MET A 85 -10.70 -0.69 -10.80
CA MET A 85 -9.47 -0.20 -11.42
C MET A 85 -9.35 -0.78 -12.84
N SER A 86 -8.94 0.04 -13.81
CA SER A 86 -8.61 -0.48 -15.13
C SER A 86 -7.38 -1.40 -15.02
N GLU A 87 -7.25 -2.37 -15.93
CA GLU A 87 -6.09 -3.28 -15.91
C GLU A 87 -4.76 -2.51 -15.97
N ASP A 88 -4.68 -1.42 -16.74
CA ASP A 88 -3.48 -0.57 -16.79
C ASP A 88 -3.15 0.08 -15.42
N GLN A 89 -4.17 0.54 -14.69
CA GLN A 89 -3.98 1.12 -13.34
C GLN A 89 -3.56 0.04 -12.35
N ARG A 90 -4.21 -1.11 -12.43
CA ARG A 90 -3.91 -2.27 -11.59
C ARG A 90 -2.48 -2.75 -11.82
N GLN A 91 -2.03 -2.84 -13.08
CA GLN A 91 -0.68 -3.23 -13.42
C GLN A 91 0.35 -2.21 -12.90
N LEU A 92 0.08 -0.91 -13.05
CA LEU A 92 0.96 0.14 -12.53
C LEU A 92 1.10 0.06 -11.00
N PHE A 93 0.00 -0.12 -10.27
CA PHE A 93 0.06 -0.30 -8.83
C PHE A 93 0.74 -1.61 -8.43
N LEU A 94 0.50 -2.70 -9.16
CA LEU A 94 1.16 -3.97 -8.92
C LEU A 94 2.68 -3.85 -9.12
N ASP A 95 3.13 -3.19 -10.19
CA ASP A 95 4.54 -2.95 -10.45
C ASP A 95 5.17 -2.09 -9.35
N TRP A 96 4.48 -1.04 -8.91
CA TRP A 96 4.92 -0.21 -7.79
C TRP A 96 5.01 -1.02 -6.47
N VAL A 97 3.98 -1.80 -6.11
CA VAL A 97 3.97 -2.66 -4.91
C VAL A 97 5.13 -3.65 -4.95
N ASN A 98 5.29 -4.37 -6.07
CA ASN A 98 6.39 -5.31 -6.27
C ASN A 98 7.75 -4.61 -6.11
N LYS A 99 7.89 -3.39 -6.62
CA LYS A 99 9.12 -2.63 -6.46
C LYS A 99 9.39 -2.26 -5.01
N GLN A 100 8.37 -1.82 -4.27
CA GLN A 100 8.51 -1.51 -2.85
C GLN A 100 8.90 -2.73 -2.02
N LEU A 101 8.23 -3.87 -2.23
CA LEU A 101 8.56 -5.13 -1.54
C LEU A 101 9.98 -5.61 -1.89
N GLU A 102 10.42 -5.46 -3.15
CA GLU A 102 11.79 -5.75 -3.56
C GLU A 102 12.81 -4.87 -2.81
N LEU A 103 12.55 -3.57 -2.70
CA LEU A 103 13.42 -2.63 -2.00
C LEU A 103 13.53 -2.95 -0.50
N ILE A 104 12.43 -3.36 0.13
CA ILE A 104 12.43 -3.83 1.53
C ILE A 104 13.26 -5.10 1.65
N ARG A 105 13.00 -6.11 0.80
CA ARG A 105 13.73 -7.40 0.81
C ARG A 105 15.22 -7.28 0.54
N GLN A 106 15.64 -6.26 -0.20
CA GLN A 106 17.05 -5.98 -0.48
C GLN A 106 17.70 -5.14 0.64
N GLY A 107 16.95 -4.72 1.66
CA GLY A 107 17.44 -3.83 2.71
C GLY A 107 17.78 -2.42 2.22
N LYS A 108 17.27 -2.03 1.04
CA LYS A 108 17.49 -0.69 0.47
C LYS A 108 16.61 0.33 1.17
N ILE A 109 15.37 -0.04 1.45
CA ILE A 109 14.50 0.68 2.38
C ILE A 109 14.67 0.05 3.75
N VAL A 110 15.36 0.76 4.64
CA VAL A 110 15.48 0.39 6.05
C VAL A 110 14.31 1.00 6.80
N LEU A 111 13.59 0.18 7.56
CA LEU A 111 12.36 0.59 8.24
C LEU A 111 12.56 0.71 9.76
N CYS A 112 13.66 0.14 10.27
CA CYS A 112 14.01 0.14 11.67
C CYS A 112 14.61 1.49 12.12
N GLN A 113 14.21 1.96 13.29
CA GLN A 113 14.71 3.18 13.89
C GLN A 113 16.19 3.06 14.22
N GLY A 114 16.98 4.08 13.84
CA GLY A 114 18.41 4.14 14.15
C GLY A 114 19.30 3.37 13.17
N GLU A 115 18.71 2.64 12.23
CA GLU A 115 19.43 2.07 11.10
C GLU A 115 19.36 3.03 9.90
N THR A 116 20.51 3.24 9.27
CA THR A 116 20.65 3.97 8.00
C THR A 116 21.29 3.01 7.00
N SER A 117 20.53 2.56 5.99
CA SER A 117 21.15 1.94 4.80
C SER A 117 22.00 2.99 4.07
N ALA A 118 22.89 2.52 3.21
CA ALA A 118 23.64 3.39 2.30
C ALA A 118 22.71 4.26 1.41
N ASP A 119 21.42 3.89 1.30
CA ASP A 119 20.39 4.53 0.46
C ASP A 119 19.29 5.27 1.28
N TYR A 120 19.48 5.47 2.60
CA TYR A 120 18.46 6.00 3.53
C TYR A 120 18.38 7.54 3.58
N PRO A 121 17.16 8.13 3.58
CA PRO A 121 16.22 8.15 2.47
C PRO A 121 16.60 9.29 1.50
N ALA A 122 17.26 8.97 0.39
CA ALA A 122 17.37 9.95 -0.68
C ALA A 122 15.98 10.27 -1.22
N ILE A 123 15.76 11.54 -1.54
CA ILE A 123 14.54 12.18 -2.06
C ILE A 123 13.80 11.34 -3.12
N ASP A 124 14.52 10.47 -3.84
CA ASP A 124 14.04 9.49 -4.83
C ASP A 124 12.84 8.63 -4.38
N TRP A 125 12.78 8.13 -3.14
CA TRP A 125 11.62 7.33 -2.70
C TRP A 125 10.35 8.18 -2.56
N ALA A 126 10.50 9.41 -2.06
CA ALA A 126 9.38 10.35 -1.95
C ALA A 126 8.94 10.82 -3.34
N GLU A 127 9.90 11.03 -4.26
CA GLU A 127 9.64 11.39 -5.65
C GLU A 127 8.95 10.26 -6.43
N LEU A 128 9.41 9.01 -6.34
CA LEU A 128 8.75 7.83 -6.94
C LEU A 128 7.32 7.66 -6.39
N ASN A 129 7.17 7.79 -5.07
CA ASN A 129 5.87 7.73 -4.43
C ASN A 129 4.92 8.85 -4.82
N TRP A 130 5.44 10.01 -5.22
CA TRP A 130 4.64 11.09 -5.77
C TRP A 130 4.39 10.91 -7.25
N THR A 131 5.37 10.53 -8.07
CA THR A 131 5.18 10.43 -9.52
C THR A 131 4.26 9.28 -9.91
N ASP A 132 4.48 8.07 -9.41
CA ASP A 132 3.67 6.90 -9.77
C ASP A 132 2.25 7.01 -9.19
N TRP A 133 2.14 7.44 -7.93
CA TRP A 133 0.85 7.66 -7.29
C TRP A 133 0.08 8.82 -7.92
N SER A 134 0.75 9.94 -8.20
CA SER A 134 0.10 11.09 -8.85
C SER A 134 -0.30 10.73 -10.28
N ALA A 135 0.52 9.97 -11.01
CA ALA A 135 0.17 9.49 -12.34
C ALA A 135 -1.09 8.60 -12.30
N ALA A 136 -1.14 7.62 -11.40
CA ALA A 136 -2.31 6.76 -11.24
C ALA A 136 -3.56 7.54 -10.78
N THR A 137 -3.38 8.48 -9.86
CA THR A 137 -4.46 9.36 -9.38
C THR A 137 -4.95 10.31 -10.48
N ILE A 138 -4.06 10.83 -11.33
CA ILE A 138 -4.41 11.65 -12.49
C ILE A 138 -5.21 10.82 -13.50
N ILE A 139 -4.79 9.59 -13.80
CA ILE A 139 -5.52 8.70 -14.71
C ILE A 139 -6.90 8.37 -14.13
N SER A 140 -6.99 8.06 -12.84
CA SER A 140 -8.26 7.79 -12.15
C SER A 140 -9.19 9.01 -12.16
N ASN A 141 -8.67 10.19 -11.86
CA ASN A 141 -9.43 11.44 -11.92
C ASN A 141 -9.85 11.81 -13.35
N GLN A 142 -9.02 11.52 -14.35
CA GLN A 142 -9.37 11.70 -15.77
C GLN A 142 -10.49 10.76 -16.20
N GLN A 143 -10.43 9.49 -15.82
CA GLN A 143 -11.51 8.53 -16.08
C GLN A 143 -12.81 8.99 -15.40
N ARG A 144 -12.77 9.41 -14.13
CA ARG A 144 -13.94 9.98 -13.42
C ARG A 144 -14.52 11.19 -14.15
N ARG A 145 -13.68 12.11 -14.64
CA ARG A 145 -14.10 13.30 -15.42
C ARG A 145 -14.69 12.96 -16.79
N ILE A 146 -14.13 11.99 -17.51
CA ILE A 146 -14.58 11.61 -18.85
C ILE A 146 -15.92 10.87 -18.79
N TYR A 147 -16.12 10.03 -17.77
CA TYR A 147 -17.35 9.25 -17.61
C TYR A 147 -18.43 9.94 -16.77
N GLY A 148 -18.18 11.17 -16.29
CA GLY A 148 -19.18 11.97 -15.57
C GLY A 148 -19.69 11.33 -14.28
N LEU A 149 -18.87 10.53 -13.62
CA LEU A 149 -19.20 9.89 -12.35
C LEU A 149 -18.70 10.78 -11.19
N PRO A 150 -19.46 10.87 -10.08
CA PRO A 150 -19.13 11.74 -8.95
C PRO A 150 -17.75 11.43 -8.33
#